data_AF-C6BRD9-F1
#
_entry.id   AF-C6BRD9-F1
#
_cell.length_a   1.000
_cell.length_b   1.000
_cell.length_c   1.000
_cell.angle_alpha   90.00
_cell.angle_beta   90.00
_cell.angle_gamma   90.00
#
_symmetry.space_group_name_H-M   'P 1'
#
loop_
_entity.id
_entity.type
_entity.pdbx_description
1 polymer ?
#
loop_
_entity_poly.entity_id
_entity_poly.type
_entity_poly.pdbx_seq_one_letter_code
_entity_poly.pdbx_strand_id
1 'polypeptide(L)' 'MHLTVLERQALTDAAAEGFDEIEATLQRLQIVNAAAFHTLSTLATRVFFDQPVRNEPCLAYVRAHQPKGD' A
#
# COMPACT_ATOMS: atom_id res chain seq x y z
N MET A 1 4.66 -12.34 -1.57
CA MET A 1 4.81 -10.91 -1.89
C MET A 1 5.37 -10.20 -0.69
N HIS A 2 6.69 -10.20 -0.54
CA HIS A 2 7.36 -9.49 0.54
C HIS A 2 8.64 -8.88 0.01
N LEU A 3 8.89 -7.64 0.41
CA LEU A 3 10.20 -7.02 0.27
C LEU A 3 11.16 -7.63 1.29
N THR A 4 12.45 -7.69 0.96
CA THR A 4 13.52 -8.03 1.89
C THR A 4 13.72 -6.92 2.93
N VAL A 5 14.56 -7.18 3.95
CA VAL A 5 14.91 -6.15 4.95
C VAL A 5 15.56 -4.93 4.30
N LEU A 6 16.48 -5.14 3.35
CA LEU A 6 17.20 -4.06 2.67
C LEU A 6 16.27 -3.25 1.76
N GLU A 7 15.36 -3.90 1.05
CA GLU A 7 14.39 -3.22 0.18
C GLU A 7 13.38 -2.38 0.98
N ARG A 8 13.00 -2.84 2.18
CA ARG A 8 12.18 -2.01 3.10
C ARG A 8 12.96 -0.82 3.63
N GLN A 9 14.25 -1.00 3.92
CA GLN A 9 15.10 0.10 4.36
C GLN A 9 15.23 1.15 3.24
N ALA A 10 15.47 0.73 2.00
CA ALA A 10 15.53 1.64 0.85
C ALA A 10 14.25 2.48 0.69
N LEU A 11 13.06 1.90 0.88
CA LEU A 11 11.82 2.67 0.88
C LEU A 11 11.69 3.62 2.08
N THR A 12 12.22 3.23 3.24
CA THR A 12 12.21 4.07 4.44
C THR A 12 13.12 5.29 4.24
N ASP A 13 14.29 5.10 3.63
CA ASP A 13 15.24 6.17 3.33
C ASP A 13 14.65 7.11 2.27
N ALA A 14 14.10 6.56 1.19
CA ALA A 14 13.40 7.34 0.15
C ALA A 14 12.24 8.17 0.71
N ALA A 15 11.51 7.64 1.69
CA ALA A 15 10.42 8.36 2.35
C ALA A 15 10.89 9.59 3.15
N ALA A 16 12.15 9.62 3.59
CA ALA A 16 12.73 10.80 4.22
C ALA A 16 13.14 11.87 3.21
N GLU A 17 13.39 11.51 1.95
CA GLU A 17 13.83 12.42 0.89
C GLU A 17 12.66 13.07 0.14
N GLY A 18 11.55 12.33 -0.06
CA GLY A 18 10.32 12.88 -0.61
C GLY A 18 9.66 11.98 -1.65
N PHE A 19 8.56 12.49 -2.22
CA PHE A 19 7.71 11.72 -3.13
C PHE A 19 8.44 11.18 -4.36
N ASP A 20 9.26 12.02 -4.99
CA ASP A 20 9.98 11.64 -6.22
C ASP A 20 10.95 10.47 -5.97
N GLU A 21 11.61 10.46 -4.81
CA GLU A 21 12.56 9.38 -4.46
C GLU A 21 11.83 8.08 -4.09
N ILE A 22 10.64 8.18 -3.48
CA ILE A 22 9.77 7.03 -3.26
C ILE A 22 9.38 6.41 -4.60
N GLU A 23 8.95 7.22 -5.57
CA GLU A 23 8.53 6.74 -6.88
C GLU A 23 9.70 6.07 -7.63
N ALA A 24 10.87 6.71 -7.67
CA ALA A 24 12.06 6.17 -8.29
C ALA A 24 12.48 4.83 -7.64
N THR A 25 12.43 4.76 -6.31
CA THR A 25 12.74 3.53 -5.56
C THR A 25 11.74 2.42 -5.84
N LEU A 26 10.44 2.73 -5.90
CA LEU A 26 9.40 1.75 -6.25
C LEU A 26 9.59 1.19 -7.67
N GLN A 27 9.87 2.04 -8.65
CA GLN A 27 10.13 1.61 -10.02
C GLN A 27 11.34 0.66 -10.08
N ARG A 28 12.43 0.97 -9.37
CA ARG A 28 13.60 0.09 -9.26
C ARG A 28 13.24 -1.26 -8.63
N LEU A 29 12.49 -1.25 -7.53
CA LEU A 29 12.10 -2.47 -6.81
C LEU A 29 11.17 -3.34 -7.65
N GLN A 30 10.29 -2.77 -8.46
CA GLN A 30 9.43 -3.52 -9.39
C GLN A 30 10.24 -4.29 -10.43
N ILE A 31 11.40 -3.77 -10.84
CA ILE A 31 12.31 -4.44 -11.79
C ILE A 31 13.10 -5.56 -11.08
N VAL A 32 13.68 -5.26 -9.92
CA VAL A 32 14.59 -6.18 -9.20
C VAL A 32 13.83 -7.31 -8.49
N ASN A 33 12.64 -7.02 -7.95
CA ASN A 33 11.84 -7.95 -7.16
C ASN A 33 10.35 -7.83 -7.50
N ALA A 34 10.01 -8.08 -8.77
CA ALA A 34 8.62 -8.05 -9.25
C ALA A 34 7.66 -8.91 -8.41
N ALA A 35 8.12 -10.04 -7.85
CA ALA A 35 7.32 -10.95 -7.03
C ALA A 35 6.90 -10.36 -5.66
N ALA A 36 7.53 -9.25 -5.23
CA ALA A 36 7.09 -8.50 -4.07
C ALA A 36 5.84 -7.65 -4.34
N PHE A 37 5.52 -7.38 -5.61
CA PHE A 37 4.41 -6.52 -6.01
C PHE A 37 3.22 -7.33 -6.52
N HIS A 38 2.05 -6.73 -6.41
CA HIS A 38 0.85 -7.29 -7.00
C HIS A 38 0.82 -7.03 -8.52
N THR A 39 0.43 -8.05 -9.27
CA THR A 39 -0.10 -7.90 -10.63
C THR A 39 -1.60 -7.60 -10.56
N LEU A 40 -2.18 -7.12 -11.66
CA LEU A 40 -3.64 -6.94 -11.79
C LEU A 40 -4.41 -8.23 -11.46
N SER A 41 -3.91 -9.40 -11.89
CA SER A 41 -4.54 -10.68 -11.58
C SER A 41 -4.50 -11.02 -10.09
N THR A 42 -3.39 -10.75 -9.41
CA THR A 42 -3.27 -11.00 -7.95
C THR A 42 -3.97 -9.95 -7.09
N LEU A 43 -4.18 -8.75 -7.64
CA LEU A 43 -5.02 -7.71 -7.04
C LEU A 43 -6.50 -8.09 -7.14
N ALA A 44 -6.95 -8.59 -8.29
CA ALA A 44 -8.34 -8.98 -8.52
C ALA A 44 -8.80 -10.13 -7.60
N THR A 45 -7.89 -10.95 -7.09
CA THR A 45 -8.19 -12.02 -6.13
C THR A 45 -8.14 -11.56 -4.67
N ARG A 46 -7.66 -10.34 -4.39
CA ARG A 46 -7.69 -9.78 -3.05
C ARG A 46 -9.02 -9.09 -2.80
N VAL A 47 -9.73 -9.58 -1.79
CA VAL A 47 -10.91 -8.92 -1.25
C VAL A 47 -10.42 -7.76 -0.38
N PHE A 48 -10.56 -6.52 -0.84
CA PHE A 48 -10.06 -5.33 -0.14
C PHE A 48 -10.97 -4.81 0.98
N PHE A 49 -12.13 -5.42 1.19
CA PHE A 49 -13.05 -5.13 2.30
C PHE A 49 -13.79 -6.39 2.69
N ASP A 50 -14.03 -6.62 3.99
CA ASP A 50 -15.13 -7.49 4.42
C ASP A 50 -16.41 -6.93 3.80
N GLN A 51 -16.87 -7.54 2.70
CA GLN A 51 -18.18 -7.24 2.16
C GLN A 51 -19.17 -7.54 3.29
N PRO A 52 -19.94 -6.55 3.78
CA PRO A 52 -20.86 -6.80 4.88
C PRO A 52 -21.82 -7.91 4.46
N VAL A 53 -21.90 -8.96 5.29
CA VAL A 53 -22.61 -10.23 5.03
C VAL A 53 -24.11 -10.02 4.71
N ARG A 54 -24.63 -8.82 4.96
CA ARG A 54 -26.07 -8.49 4.93
C ARG A 54 -26.47 -7.35 3.98
N ASN A 55 -25.77 -7.16 2.85
CA ASN A 55 -26.11 -6.10 1.88
C ASN A 55 -26.19 -4.69 2.49
N GLU A 56 -25.45 -4.44 3.57
CA GLU A 56 -25.40 -3.11 4.17
C GLU A 56 -24.67 -2.16 3.20
N PRO A 57 -25.15 -0.92 3.03
CA PRO A 57 -24.49 0.03 2.14
C PRO A 57 -23.04 0.23 2.59
N CYS A 58 -22.08 0.02 1.68
CA CYS A 58 -20.66 0.27 1.91
C CYS A 58 -20.44 1.75 2.20
N LEU A 59 -20.53 2.14 3.47
CA LEU A 59 -20.11 3.45 3.93
C LEU A 59 -18.58 3.40 4.00
N ALA A 60 -17.93 3.75 2.90
CA ALA A 60 -16.48 3.86 2.79
C ALA A 60 -15.97 4.94 3.77
N TYR A 61 -15.85 4.61 5.05
CA TYR A 61 -15.22 5.46 6.04
C TYR A 61 -13.72 5.19 6.03
N VAL A 62 -13.00 5.88 5.15
CA VAL A 62 -11.67 6.32 5.55
C VAL A 62 -11.93 7.32 6.69
N ARG A 63 -11.74 6.91 7.94
CA ARG A 63 -11.83 7.82 9.07
C ARG A 63 -10.76 8.89 8.87
N ALA A 64 -11.15 10.06 8.36
CA ALA A 64 -10.35 11.25 8.52
C ALA A 64 -10.11 11.43 10.02
N HIS A 65 -8.85 11.52 10.41
CA HIS A 65 -8.42 11.73 11.80
C HIS A 65 -9.11 12.98 12.34
N GLN A 66 -10.17 12.82 13.15
CA GLN A 66 -10.71 13.93 13.92
C GLN A 66 -9.71 14.28 15.03
N PRO A 67 -9.16 15.50 15.09
CA PRO A 67 -8.47 15.93 16.29
C PRO A 67 -9.48 15.95 17.44
N LYS A 68 -9.08 15.45 18.61
CA LYS A 68 -9.86 15.60 19.85
C LYS A 68 -10.05 17.10 20.10
N GLY A 69 -11.29 17.56 20.09
CA GLY A 69 -11.65 18.85 20.69
C GLY A 69 -11.64 18.74 22.21
N ASP A 70 -11.27 19.85 22.85
CA ASP A 70 -11.10 20.05 24.31
C ASP A 70 -12.33 19.69 25.14
#